data_AF-A0A318LGI9-F1
#
_entry.id   AF-A0A318LGI9-F1
#
_cell.length_a   1.000
_cell.length_b   1.000
_cell.length_c   1.000
_cell.angle_alpha   90.00
_cell.angle_beta   90.00
_cell.angle_gamma   90.00
#
_symmetry.space_group_name_H-M   'P 1'
#
loop_
_entity.id
_entity.type
_entity.pdbx_description
1 polymer ?
#
loop_
_entity_poly.entity_id
_entity_poly.type
_entity_poly.pdbx_seq_one_letter_code
_entity_poly.pdbx_strand_id
1 'polypeptide(L)'
;MPAPKKYSDELRERATRMALDGIAAEGQRMAVIRRVASQLDVHPEALRTWVKRAEIDAGTAPGRTSDDAARIAELEREVRELRRANEILKTASASFAAAELDRKTK
;
A
#
# COMPACT_ATOMS: atom_id res chain seq x y z
N MET A 1 -15.03 4.32 8.11
CA MET A 1 -14.17 4.97 9.13
C MET A 1 -12.98 4.07 9.37
N PRO A 2 -11.73 4.54 9.21
CA PRO A 2 -10.56 3.76 9.59
C PRO A 2 -10.60 3.48 11.10
N ALA A 3 -10.22 2.26 11.50
CA ALA A 3 -10.16 1.88 12.91
C ALA A 3 -9.19 2.80 13.68
N PRO A 4 -9.46 3.14 14.95
CA PRO A 4 -8.57 3.98 15.75
C PRO A 4 -7.20 3.30 15.89
N LYS A 5 -6.15 4.02 15.52
CA LYS A 5 -4.77 3.53 15.66
C LYS A 5 -4.38 3.54 17.14
N LYS A 6 -3.97 2.37 17.67
CA LYS A 6 -3.52 2.22 19.07
C LYS A 6 -2.23 2.99 19.38
N TYR A 7 -1.39 3.23 18.37
CA TYR A 7 -0.11 3.93 18.50
C TYR A 7 -0.07 5.09 17.49
N SER A 8 0.51 6.23 17.87
CA SER A 8 0.72 7.35 16.96
C SER A 8 1.75 7.01 15.88
N ASP A 9 1.64 7.66 14.72
CA ASP A 9 2.60 7.46 13.63
C ASP A 9 4.01 7.94 14.05
N GLU A 10 4.11 9.02 14.83
CA GLU A 10 5.37 9.50 15.42
C GLU A 10 6.05 8.46 16.33
N LEU A 11 5.27 7.80 17.21
CA LEU A 11 5.79 6.76 18.09
C LEU A 11 6.29 5.57 17.27
N ARG A 12 5.53 5.16 16.25
CA ARG A 12 5.92 4.10 15.32
C ARG A 12 7.25 4.42 14.64
N GLU A 13 7.38 5.61 14.06
CA GLU A 13 8.59 6.01 13.33
C GLU A 13 9.80 6.08 14.24
N ARG A 14 9.64 6.70 15.42
CA ARG A 14 10.71 6.78 16.43
C ARG A 14 11.14 5.39 16.89
N ALA A 15 10.20 4.52 17.24
CA ALA A 15 10.50 3.17 17.71
C ALA A 15 11.20 2.34 16.63
N THR A 16 10.75 2.47 15.38
CA THR A 16 11.32 1.74 14.24
C THR A 16 12.75 2.19 13.95
N ARG A 17 13.02 3.50 13.96
CA ARG A 17 14.38 4.05 13.79
C ARG A 17 15.31 3.56 14.90
N MET A 18 14.89 3.72 16.16
CA MET A 18 15.69 3.29 17.32
C MET A 18 15.99 1.78 17.30
N ALA A 19 15.04 0.96 16.84
CA ALA A 19 15.25 -0.47 16.67
C ALA A 19 16.25 -0.77 15.54
N LEU A 20 16.13 -0.15 14.38
CA LEU A 20 17.05 -0.35 13.25
C LEU A 20 18.49 0.06 13.61
N ASP A 21 18.67 1.20 14.27
CA ASP A 21 19.98 1.68 14.72
C ASP A 21 20.62 0.69 15.70
N GLY A 22 19.84 0.19 16.67
CA GLY A 22 20.32 -0.81 17.63
C GLY A 22 20.62 -2.17 16.96
N ILE A 23 19.83 -2.58 15.97
CA ILE A 23 20.06 -3.82 15.21
C ILE A 23 21.37 -3.73 14.44
N ALA A 24 21.65 -2.59 13.81
CA ALA A 24 22.88 -2.36 13.07
C ALA A 24 24.12 -2.35 13.98
N ALA A 25 24.00 -1.83 15.21
CA ALA A 25 25.12 -1.77 16.16
C ALA A 25 25.43 -3.10 16.85
N GLU A 26 24.41 -3.86 17.25
CA GLU A 26 24.57 -5.03 18.13
C GLU A 26 24.39 -6.38 17.41
N GLY A 27 23.73 -6.41 16.25
CA GLY A 27 23.39 -7.65 15.51
C GLY A 27 22.32 -8.53 16.18
N GLN A 28 21.99 -8.31 17.45
CA GLN A 28 21.02 -9.11 18.21
C GLN A 28 19.58 -8.65 18.01
N ARG A 29 19.04 -8.92 16.81
CA ARG A 29 17.77 -8.36 16.35
C ARG A 29 16.60 -8.45 17.35
N MET A 30 16.31 -9.65 17.85
CA MET A 30 15.18 -9.86 18.76
C MET A 30 15.40 -9.25 20.15
N ALA A 31 16.65 -9.19 20.62
CA ALA A 31 16.98 -8.58 21.89
C ALA A 31 16.79 -7.06 21.83
N VAL A 32 17.28 -6.42 20.77
CA VAL A 32 17.11 -4.98 20.53
C VAL A 32 15.63 -4.62 20.43
N ILE A 33 14.84 -5.37 19.65
CA ILE A 33 13.40 -5.11 19.51
C ILE A 33 12.69 -5.21 20.86
N ARG A 34 12.97 -6.23 21.68
CA ARG A 34 12.36 -6.36 23.01
C ARG A 34 12.74 -5.21 23.94
N ARG A 35 14.00 -4.78 23.91
CA ARG A 35 14.50 -3.65 24.70
C ARG A 35 13.80 -2.35 24.32
N VAL A 36 13.77 -2.03 23.03
CA VAL A 36 13.15 -0.79 22.51
C VAL A 36 11.63 -0.80 22.74
N ALA A 37 10.97 -1.94 22.52
CA ALA A 37 9.55 -2.13 22.80
C ALA A 37 9.22 -1.85 24.27
N SER A 38 10.02 -2.38 25.20
CA SER A 38 9.88 -2.13 26.64
C SER A 38 10.11 -0.65 27.01
N GLN A 39 11.12 -0.01 26.42
CA GLN A 39 11.44 1.40 26.67
C GLN A 39 10.35 2.38 26.22
N LEU A 40 9.56 2.02 25.20
CA LEU A 40 8.55 2.87 24.59
C LEU A 40 7.11 2.42 24.90
N ASP A 41 6.94 1.43 25.77
CA ASP A 41 5.64 0.80 26.08
C ASP A 41 4.85 0.35 24.83
N VAL A 42 5.57 -0.26 23.89
CA VAL A 42 5.00 -0.81 22.65
C VAL A 42 5.04 -2.33 22.71
N HIS A 43 4.01 -2.99 22.19
CA HIS A 43 4.03 -4.45 22.07
C HIS A 43 5.19 -4.93 21.17
N PRO A 44 6.06 -5.86 21.60
CA PRO A 44 7.24 -6.28 20.83
C PRO A 44 6.94 -6.78 19.42
N GLU A 45 5.82 -7.50 19.26
CA GLU A 45 5.39 -7.99 17.94
C GLU A 45 4.99 -6.85 17.00
N ALA A 46 4.40 -5.77 17.52
CA ALA A 46 4.03 -4.60 16.71
C ALA A 46 5.30 -3.92 16.18
N LEU A 47 6.29 -3.70 17.06
CA LEU A 47 7.57 -3.15 16.66
C LEU A 47 8.31 -4.04 15.64
N ARG A 48 8.25 -5.36 15.81
CA ARG A 48 8.81 -6.32 14.84
C ARG A 48 8.18 -6.16 13.45
N THR A 49 6.86 -6.01 13.38
CA THR A 49 6.17 -5.77 12.11
C THR A 49 6.58 -4.44 11.47
N TRP A 50 6.74 -3.37 12.26
CA TRP A 50 7.15 -2.07 11.74
C TRP A 50 8.58 -2.08 11.20
N VAL A 51 9.52 -2.69 11.93
CA VAL A 51 10.90 -2.87 11.46
C VAL A 51 10.93 -3.67 10.16
N LYS A 52 10.20 -4.79 10.08
CA LYS A 52 10.09 -5.57 8.84
C LYS A 52 9.53 -4.73 7.68
N ARG A 53 8.52 -3.90 7.94
CA ARG A 53 7.94 -3.04 6.91
C ARG A 53 8.94 -1.99 6.43
N ALA A 54 9.66 -1.35 7.35
CA ALA A 54 10.70 -0.39 7.00
C ALA A 54 11.83 -1.00 6.17
N GLU A 55 12.23 -2.24 6.44
CA GLU A 55 13.23 -2.96 5.63
C GLU A 55 12.75 -3.29 4.23
N ILE A 56 11.48 -3.71 4.10
CA ILE A 56 10.86 -3.94 2.79
C ILE A 56 10.81 -2.64 2.01
N ASP A 57 10.36 -1.55 2.64
CA ASP A 57 10.24 -0.23 2.00
C ASP A 57 11.62 0.36 1.67
N ALA A 58 12.67 0.00 2.41
CA ALA A 58 14.07 0.35 2.12
C ALA A 58 14.75 -0.59 1.11
N GLY A 59 14.08 -1.66 0.65
CA GLY A 59 14.63 -2.64 -0.28
C GLY A 59 15.67 -3.61 0.32
N THR A 60 15.83 -3.63 1.65
CA THR A 60 16.77 -4.53 2.34
C THR A 60 16.17 -5.89 2.67
N ALA A 61 14.85 -6.05 2.55
CA ALA A 61 14.14 -7.31 2.72
C ALA A 61 13.20 -7.59 1.53
N PRO A 62 13.01 -8.86 1.14
CA PRO A 62 12.08 -9.22 0.08
C PRO A 62 10.63 -8.90 0.50
N GLY A 63 9.91 -8.23 -0.38
CA GLY A 63 8.53 -7.87 -0.17
C GLY A 63 8.09 -6.77 -1.12
N ARG A 64 6.81 -6.44 -1.08
CA ARG A 64 6.25 -5.34 -1.86
C ARG A 64 6.24 -4.07 -1.04
N THR A 65 6.81 -3.01 -1.59
CA THR A 65 6.91 -1.72 -0.90
C THR A 65 5.53 -1.08 -0.72
N SER A 66 5.43 -0.14 0.21
CA SER A 66 4.25 0.70 0.39
C SER A 66 3.93 1.51 -0.86
N ASP A 67 4.96 1.97 -1.58
CA ASP A 67 4.81 2.74 -2.81
C ASP A 67 4.25 1.87 -3.95
N ASP A 68 4.81 0.67 -4.15
CA ASP A 68 4.30 -0.29 -5.15
C ASP A 68 2.85 -0.70 -4.87
N ALA A 69 2.47 -0.79 -3.60
CA ALA A 69 1.09 -1.07 -3.20
C ALA A 69 0.16 0.09 -3.61
N ALA A 70 0.55 1.33 -3.32
CA ALA A 70 -0.21 2.52 -3.68
C ALA A 70 -0.33 2.68 -5.20
N ARG A 71 0.78 2.54 -5.93
CA ARG A 71 0.81 2.70 -7.38
C ARG A 71 -0.10 1.70 -8.09
N ILE A 72 -0.11 0.45 -7.65
CA ILE A 72 -0.98 -0.57 -8.26
C ILE A 72 -2.45 -0.34 -7.92
N ALA A 73 -2.78 0.13 -6.72
CA ALA A 73 -4.16 0.49 -6.39
C ALA A 73 -4.67 1.64 -7.29
N GLU A 74 -3.81 2.62 -7.58
CA GLU A 74 -4.09 3.70 -8.53
C GLU A 74 -4.26 3.18 -9.96
N LEU A 75 -3.33 2.37 -10.44
CA LEU A 75 -3.41 1.76 -11.77
C LEU A 75 -4.65 0.88 -11.94
N GLU A 76 -5.01 0.09 -10.92
CA GLU A 76 -6.23 -0.70 -10.94
C GLU A 76 -7.48 0.17 -11.02
N ARG A 77 -7.48 1.33 -10.36
CA ARG A 77 -8.57 2.31 -10.47
C ARG A 77 -8.65 2.87 -11.88
N GLU A 78 -7.53 3.31 -12.43
CA GLU A 78 -7.46 3.84 -13.79
C GLU A 78 -7.93 2.81 -14.82
N VAL A 79 -7.48 1.55 -14.70
CA VAL A 79 -7.92 0.44 -15.57
C VAL A 79 -9.43 0.22 -15.46
N ARG A 80 -10.02 0.31 -14.26
CA ARG A 80 -11.48 0.20 -14.11
C ARG A 80 -12.22 1.35 -14.80
N GLU A 81 -11.73 2.57 -14.64
CA GLU A 81 -12.32 3.77 -15.26
C GLU A 81 -12.20 3.71 -16.79
N LEU A 82 -11.03 3.35 -17.31
CA LEU A 82 -10.80 3.16 -18.75
C LEU A 82 -11.69 2.08 -19.33
N ARG A 83 -11.83 0.93 -18.66
CA ARG A 83 -12.74 -0.14 -19.11
C ARG A 83 -14.19 0.35 -19.17
N ARG A 84 -14.64 1.09 -18.16
CA ARG A 84 -15.98 1.68 -18.16
C ARG A 84 -16.19 2.66 -19.31
N ALA A 85 -15.23 3.55 -19.55
CA ALA A 85 -15.29 4.50 -20.67
C ALA A 85 -15.34 3.77 -22.02
N ASN A 86 -14.52 2.73 -22.18
CA ASN A 86 -14.48 1.94 -23.40
C ASN A 86 -15.83 1.26 -23.68
N GLU A 87 -16.48 0.69 -22.66
CA GLU A 87 -17.81 0.10 -22.82
C GLU A 87 -18.86 1.12 -23.25
N ILE A 88 -18.85 2.33 -22.67
CA ILE A 88 -19.75 3.42 -23.09
C ILE A 88 -19.52 3.76 -24.57
N LEU A 89 -18.27 3.91 -25.00
CA LEU A 89 -17.92 4.23 -26.38
C LEU A 89 -18.36 3.12 -27.35
N LYS A 90 -18.17 1.85 -26.99
CA LYS A 90 -18.65 0.72 -27.79
C LYS A 90 -20.17 0.73 -27.91
N THR A 91 -20.90 0.91 -26.81
CA THR A 91 -22.36 0.97 -26.83
C THR A 91 -22.85 2.13 -27.70
N ALA A 92 -22.27 3.33 -27.54
CA ALA A 92 -22.61 4.49 -28.35
C ALA A 92 -22.36 4.22 -29.85
N SER A 93 -21.20 3.65 -30.19
CA SER A 93 -20.84 3.33 -31.58
C SER A 93 -21.82 2.33 -32.20
N ALA A 94 -22.24 1.32 -31.46
CA ALA A 94 -23.26 0.36 -31.91
C ALA A 94 -24.62 1.04 -32.14
N SER A 95 -25.04 1.93 -31.24
CA SER A 95 -26.28 2.70 -31.41
C SER A 95 -26.23 3.62 -32.64
N PHE A 96 -25.10 4.30 -32.88
CA PHE A 96 -24.94 5.14 -34.07
C PHE A 96 -24.98 4.32 -35.36
N ALA A 97 -24.30 3.17 -35.40
CA ALA A 97 -24.33 2.28 -36.56
C ALA A 97 -25.76 1.78 -36.86
N ALA A 98 -26.52 1.40 -35.83
CA ALA A 98 -27.92 0.99 -35.99
C ALA A 98 -28.80 2.12 -36.54
N ALA A 99 -28.63 3.35 -36.03
CA ALA A 99 -29.38 4.52 -36.50
C ALA A 99 -29.02 4.96 -37.94
N GLU A 100 -27.79 4.67 -38.39
CA GLU A 100 -27.39 4.90 -39.79
C GLU A 100 -28.01 3.87 -40.74
N LEU A 101 -28.05 2.58 -40.32
CA LEU A 101 -28.70 1.53 -41.08
C LEU A 101 -30.20 1.80 -41.25
N ASP A 102 -30.90 2.18 -40.17
CA ASP A 102 -32.34 2.48 -40.22
C ASP A 102 -32.67 3.63 -41.20
N ARG A 103 -31.82 4.65 -41.27
CA ARG A 103 -31.96 5.76 -42.24
C ARG A 103 -31.75 5.35 -43.68
N LYS A 104 -30.89 4.36 -43.96
CA LYS A 104 -30.60 3.88 -45.33
C LYS A 104 -31.66 2.91 -45.85
N THR A 105 -32.41 2.26 -44.96
CA THR A 105 -33.47 1.30 -45.31
C THR A 105 -34.85 1.94 -45.51
N LYS A 106 -34.98 3.24 -45.26
CA LYS A 106 -36.21 4.04 -45.43
C LYS A 106 -36.15 4.87 -46.71
#